data_AF-A0A7I7YI95-F1
#
_entry.id   AF-A0A7I7YI95-F1
#
_cell.length_a   1.000
_cell.length_b   1.000
_cell.length_c   1.000
_cell.angle_alpha   90.00
_cell.angle_beta   90.00
_cell.angle_gamma   90.00
#
_symmetry.space_group_name_H-M   'P 1'
#
loop_
_entity.id
_entity.type
_entity.pdbx_description
1 polymer ?
#
loop_
_entity_poly.entity_id
_entity_poly.type
_entity_poly.pdbx_seq_one_letter_code
_entity_poly.pdbx_strand_id
1 'polypeptide(L)'
;MDAVDHVMTYFFTDQAGLTGFNELSTALGDAGRKLPLLPPVERGVYEVQSKAVAPGVKVGSDVLPWLPVRGAYLLVERGPAALAPLARVEGVAGVWSGLSREVDANLASAQPNQSITYCFLDDDPIAVAERLRPVLAARWAESGIEALFAAPFFAVVPYEWDRYVP
;
A
#
# COMPACT_ATOMS: atom_id res chain seq x y z
N MET A 1 -0.51 -14.86 0.55
CA MET A 1 0.67 -13.97 0.65
C MET A 1 1.11 -13.93 2.11
N ASP A 2 1.29 -15.10 2.72
CA ASP A 2 1.14 -15.20 4.18
C ASP A 2 2.46 -14.93 4.92
N ALA A 3 3.55 -14.80 4.15
CA ALA A 3 4.89 -14.50 4.65
C ALA A 3 5.27 -13.01 4.55
N VAL A 4 4.31 -12.11 4.30
CA VAL A 4 4.57 -10.66 4.24
C VAL A 4 4.70 -10.10 5.67
N ASP A 5 5.88 -9.60 6.00
CA ASP A 5 6.20 -8.94 7.28
C ASP A 5 6.33 -7.41 7.14
N HIS A 6 6.73 -6.92 5.97
CA HIS A 6 6.85 -5.50 5.65
C HIS A 6 6.49 -5.22 4.19
N VAL A 7 6.17 -3.95 3.93
CA VAL A 7 5.86 -3.46 2.59
C VAL A 7 6.66 -2.18 2.35
N MET A 8 7.32 -2.12 1.21
CA MET A 8 8.07 -0.94 0.76
C MET A 8 7.41 -0.42 -0.51
N THR A 9 7.00 0.85 -0.51
CA THR A 9 6.35 1.48 -1.65
C THR A 9 6.96 2.83 -1.94
N TYR A 10 7.24 3.07 -3.21
CA TYR A 10 7.72 4.34 -3.73
C TYR A 10 6.61 4.95 -4.59
N PHE A 11 6.15 6.14 -4.20
CA PHE A 11 5.19 6.90 -4.99
C PHE A 11 5.94 7.84 -5.93
N PHE A 12 5.63 7.74 -7.21
CA PHE A 12 6.15 8.63 -8.24
C PHE A 12 5.02 9.46 -8.81
N THR A 13 5.27 10.74 -9.07
CA THR A 13 4.32 11.62 -9.77
C THR A 13 4.11 11.17 -11.22
N ASP A 14 5.16 10.62 -11.83
CA ASP A 14 5.17 10.16 -13.21
C ASP A 14 6.14 8.98 -13.40
N GLN A 15 5.96 8.25 -14.51
CA GLN A 15 6.77 7.06 -14.82
C GLN A 15 8.24 7.40 -15.13
N ALA A 16 8.56 8.61 -15.61
CA ALA A 16 9.93 8.99 -15.93
C ALA A 16 10.81 9.09 -14.66
N GLY A 17 10.21 9.28 -13.49
CA GLY A 17 10.89 9.16 -12.19
C GLY A 17 11.55 7.80 -11.95
N LEU A 18 11.08 6.72 -12.59
CA LEU A 18 11.69 5.38 -12.46
C LEU A 18 13.11 5.33 -13.04
N THR A 19 13.42 6.14 -14.06
CA THR A 19 14.74 6.13 -14.71
C THR A 19 15.83 6.51 -13.70
N GLY A 20 15.71 7.69 -13.09
CA GLY A 20 16.70 8.15 -12.10
C GLY A 20 16.74 7.27 -10.85
N PHE A 21 15.59 6.71 -10.44
CA PHE A 21 15.54 5.73 -9.35
C PHE A 21 16.35 4.46 -9.66
N ASN A 22 16.20 3.91 -10.85
CA ASN A 22 16.92 2.71 -11.28
C ASN A 22 18.41 2.98 -11.49
N GLU A 23 18.79 4.13 -12.06
CA GLU A 23 20.18 4.56 -12.19
C GLU A 23 20.88 4.65 -10.83
N LEU A 24 20.22 5.29 -9.85
CA LEU A 24 20.73 5.37 -8.48
C LEU A 24 20.83 3.99 -7.82
N SER A 25 19.81 3.15 -7.98
CA SER A 25 19.80 1.77 -7.46
C SER A 25 20.97 0.94 -7.99
N THR A 26 21.30 1.07 -9.28
CA THR A 26 22.46 0.44 -9.91
C THR A 26 23.76 0.99 -9.35
N ALA A 27 23.93 2.32 -9.33
CA ALA A 27 25.15 2.94 -8.80
C ALA A 27 25.42 2.59 -7.33
N LEU A 28 24.37 2.51 -6.49
CA LEU A 28 24.49 2.05 -5.11
C LEU A 28 24.87 0.56 -5.02
N GLY A 29 24.36 -0.27 -5.92
CA GLY A 29 24.73 -1.68 -6.04
C GLY A 29 26.20 -1.84 -6.41
N ASP A 30 26.65 -1.15 -7.46
CA ASP A 30 28.03 -1.17 -7.94
C ASP A 30 29.02 -0.67 -6.87
N ALA A 31 28.58 0.27 -6.04
CA ALA A 31 29.37 0.78 -4.91
C ALA A 31 29.32 -0.10 -3.65
N GLY A 32 28.62 -1.25 -3.68
CA GLY A 32 28.46 -2.13 -2.51
C GLY A 32 27.65 -1.52 -1.36
N ARG A 33 26.83 -0.50 -1.65
CA ARG A 33 26.00 0.22 -0.65
C ARG A 33 24.53 -0.20 -0.65
N LYS A 34 24.20 -1.25 -1.40
CA LYS A 34 22.86 -1.84 -1.45
C LYS A 34 22.79 -3.03 -0.49
N LEU A 35 21.83 -3.00 0.43
CA LEU A 35 21.54 -4.16 1.27
C LEU A 35 21.07 -5.33 0.39
N PRO A 36 21.44 -6.58 0.71
CA PRO A 36 20.91 -7.75 0.04
C PRO A 36 19.38 -7.73 0.08
N LEU A 37 18.76 -7.85 -1.10
CA LEU A 37 17.31 -7.91 -1.19
C LEU A 37 16.87 -9.29 -0.69
N LEU A 38 16.02 -9.32 0.34
CA LEU A 38 15.33 -10.55 0.73
C LEU A 38 14.40 -10.98 -0.41
N PRO A 39 14.18 -12.30 -0.63
CA PRO A 39 13.27 -12.77 -1.65
C PRO A 39 11.88 -12.14 -1.46
N PRO A 40 11.37 -11.33 -2.42
CA PRO A 40 10.08 -10.69 -2.25
C PRO A 40 8.96 -11.72 -2.35
N VAL A 41 7.94 -11.60 -1.50
CA VAL A 41 6.68 -12.35 -1.66
C VAL A 41 5.97 -11.90 -2.94
N GLU A 42 5.98 -10.59 -3.19
CA GLU A 42 5.54 -10.01 -4.45
C GLU A 42 6.28 -8.69 -4.72
N ARG A 43 6.45 -8.36 -6.00
CA ARG A 43 6.84 -7.04 -6.47
C ARG A 43 5.87 -6.58 -7.56
N GLY A 44 5.44 -5.32 -7.52
CA GLY A 44 4.49 -4.80 -8.51
C GLY A 44 4.78 -3.37 -8.90
N VAL A 45 4.43 -3.03 -10.14
CA VAL A 45 4.32 -1.65 -10.62
C VAL A 45 2.83 -1.38 -10.79
N TYR A 46 2.33 -0.36 -10.09
CA TYR A 46 0.91 -0.06 -10.03
C TYR A 46 0.65 1.36 -10.53
N GLU A 47 -0.39 1.52 -11.34
CA GLU A 47 -0.90 2.83 -11.73
C GLU A 47 -2.00 3.23 -10.75
N VAL A 48 -1.86 4.37 -10.06
CA VAL A 48 -2.90 4.86 -9.15
C VAL A 48 -4.12 5.30 -9.96
N GLN A 49 -5.22 4.55 -9.86
CA GLN A 49 -6.43 4.80 -10.63
C GLN A 49 -7.46 5.61 -9.86
N SER A 50 -7.47 5.50 -8.53
CA SER A 50 -8.54 6.08 -7.72
C SER A 50 -8.04 6.49 -6.35
N LYS A 51 -8.59 7.60 -5.87
CA LYS A 51 -8.33 8.17 -4.56
C LYS A 51 -9.66 8.55 -3.93
N ALA A 52 -9.88 8.16 -2.69
CA ALA A 52 -10.99 8.55 -1.87
C ALA A 52 -10.47 9.03 -0.51
N VAL A 53 -11.24 9.89 0.15
CA VAL A 53 -10.85 10.53 1.41
C VAL A 53 -12.03 10.43 2.36
N ALA A 54 -11.76 10.23 3.65
CA ALA A 54 -12.81 10.24 4.65
C ALA A 54 -13.45 11.64 4.78
N PRO A 55 -14.77 11.74 5.00
CA PRO A 55 -15.47 13.04 5.01
C PRO A 55 -14.91 14.07 6.00
N GLY A 56 -14.31 13.63 7.10
CA GLY A 56 -13.74 14.49 8.14
C GLY A 56 -12.29 14.93 7.88
N VAL A 57 -11.64 14.43 6.83
CA VAL A 57 -10.21 14.65 6.57
C VAL A 57 -10.00 15.78 5.58
N LYS A 58 -9.09 16.70 5.91
CA LYS A 58 -8.60 17.73 5.00
C LYS A 58 -7.45 17.18 4.17
N VAL A 59 -7.46 17.43 2.87
CA VAL A 59 -6.40 16.97 1.95
C VAL A 59 -5.66 18.16 1.39
N GLY A 60 -4.33 18.04 1.36
CA GLY A 60 -3.42 18.92 0.63
C GLY A 60 -2.25 18.10 0.10
N SER A 61 -1.43 18.71 -0.75
CA SER A 61 -0.16 18.14 -1.24
C SER A 61 0.75 17.68 -0.10
N ASP A 62 0.60 18.30 1.07
CA ASP A 62 1.43 18.05 2.26
C ASP A 62 0.81 17.04 3.23
N VAL A 63 -0.42 16.56 2.98
CA VAL A 63 -1.21 15.78 3.97
C VAL A 63 -1.27 14.29 3.64
N LEU A 64 -1.53 13.90 2.39
CA LEU A 64 -1.55 12.50 1.99
C LEU A 64 -0.51 12.22 0.89
N PRO A 65 0.29 11.15 1.04
CA PRO A 65 0.28 10.17 2.14
C PRO A 65 0.99 10.60 3.44
N TRP A 66 1.35 11.88 3.60
CA TRP A 66 2.48 12.29 4.43
C TRP A 66 2.23 12.69 5.90
N LEU A 67 0.99 12.81 6.46
CA LEU A 67 0.83 13.10 7.90
C LEU A 67 -0.59 12.94 8.53
N PRO A 68 -0.68 12.53 9.82
CA PRO A 68 0.08 11.47 10.47
C PRO A 68 -0.63 10.15 10.22
N VAL A 69 -0.16 9.42 9.22
CA VAL A 69 -0.58 8.04 9.00
C VAL A 69 0.09 7.19 10.08
N ARG A 70 -0.69 6.67 11.04
CA ARG A 70 -0.21 5.71 12.07
C ARG A 70 0.20 4.37 11.44
N GLY A 71 -0.34 4.08 10.27
CA GLY A 71 -0.09 2.89 9.49
C GLY A 71 -1.00 2.81 8.29
N ALA A 72 -0.93 1.71 7.55
CA ALA A 72 -1.83 1.45 6.44
C ALA A 72 -2.48 0.07 6.61
N TYR A 73 -3.77 -0.04 6.29
CA TYR A 73 -4.35 -1.34 5.99
C TYR A 73 -4.20 -1.59 4.49
N LEU A 74 -3.43 -2.60 4.13
CA LEU A 74 -3.13 -2.93 2.75
C LEU A 74 -4.02 -4.07 2.28
N LEU A 75 -4.63 -3.88 1.11
CA LEU A 75 -5.38 -4.91 0.40
C LEU A 75 -4.69 -5.22 -0.92
N VAL A 76 -4.67 -6.50 -1.27
CA VAL A 76 -4.41 -6.98 -2.62
C VAL A 76 -5.59 -7.82 -3.05
N GLU A 77 -6.20 -7.45 -4.15
CA GLU A 77 -7.44 -8.05 -4.64
C GLU A 77 -7.39 -8.22 -6.16
N ARG A 78 -8.17 -9.17 -6.69
CA ARG A 78 -8.45 -9.26 -8.12
C ARG A 78 -9.92 -8.97 -8.36
N GLY A 79 -10.20 -8.10 -9.34
CA GLY A 79 -11.56 -7.68 -9.68
C GLY A 79 -11.90 -6.25 -9.24
N PRO A 80 -13.03 -5.70 -9.73
CA PRO A 80 -13.43 -4.33 -9.47
C PRO A 80 -14.02 -4.19 -8.06
N ALA A 81 -13.56 -3.22 -7.29
CA ALA A 81 -13.97 -3.13 -5.90
C ALA A 81 -14.01 -1.67 -5.40
N ALA A 82 -15.18 -1.24 -4.88
CA ALA A 82 -15.46 0.17 -4.59
C ALA A 82 -14.68 0.71 -3.38
N LEU A 83 -14.11 1.91 -3.47
CA LEU A 83 -13.32 2.49 -2.36
C LEU A 83 -14.18 3.22 -1.31
N ALA A 84 -15.37 3.68 -1.69
CA ALA A 84 -16.20 4.52 -0.84
C ALA A 84 -16.59 3.87 0.51
N PRO A 85 -16.92 2.56 0.59
CA PRO A 85 -17.17 1.91 1.88
C PRO A 85 -15.94 1.91 2.80
N LEU A 86 -14.74 1.74 2.25
CA LEU A 86 -13.49 1.72 3.02
C LEU A 86 -13.18 3.10 3.62
N ALA A 87 -13.35 4.17 2.83
CA ALA A 87 -13.10 5.55 3.27
C ALA A 87 -14.08 6.07 4.33
N ARG A 88 -15.17 5.33 4.60
CA ARG A 88 -16.15 5.67 5.65
C ARG A 88 -15.88 4.97 6.98
N VAL A 89 -14.92 4.06 7.04
CA VAL A 89 -14.57 3.36 8.27
C VAL A 89 -13.81 4.31 9.20
N GLU A 90 -14.22 4.37 10.45
CA GLU A 90 -13.55 5.17 11.47
C GLU A 90 -12.09 4.74 11.66
N GLY A 91 -11.18 5.73 11.62
CA GLY A 91 -9.74 5.51 11.67
C GLY A 91 -9.09 5.32 10.28
N VAL A 92 -9.86 5.34 9.19
CA VAL A 92 -9.36 5.45 7.82
C VAL A 92 -9.40 6.91 7.40
N ALA A 93 -8.24 7.49 7.09
CA ALA A 93 -8.14 8.87 6.66
C ALA A 93 -8.30 9.03 5.13
N GLY A 94 -7.78 8.08 4.37
CA GLY A 94 -7.84 8.09 2.92
C GLY A 94 -7.56 6.72 2.31
N VAL A 95 -8.07 6.51 1.11
CA VAL A 95 -7.96 5.24 0.39
C VAL A 95 -7.42 5.49 -1.00
N TRP A 96 -6.27 4.92 -1.33
CA TRP A 96 -5.68 4.99 -2.66
C TRP A 96 -5.62 3.59 -3.25
N SER A 97 -6.09 3.43 -4.48
CA SER A 97 -6.05 2.14 -5.18
C SER A 97 -5.31 2.30 -6.49
N GLY A 98 -4.41 1.35 -6.76
CA GLY A 98 -3.73 1.23 -8.04
C GLY A 98 -3.92 -0.14 -8.66
N LEU A 99 -3.87 -0.19 -9.99
CA LEU A 99 -3.99 -1.42 -10.76
C LEU A 99 -2.61 -1.83 -11.28
N SER A 100 -2.31 -3.12 -11.24
CA SER A 100 -1.09 -3.71 -11.76
C SER A 100 -0.87 -3.32 -13.21
N ARG A 101 0.33 -2.84 -13.55
CA ARG A 101 0.76 -2.64 -14.92
C ARG A 101 1.49 -3.87 -15.43
N GLU A 102 1.31 -4.17 -16.71
CA GLU A 102 2.16 -5.12 -17.41
C GLU A 102 3.53 -4.48 -17.64
N VAL A 103 4.56 -5.06 -17.05
CA VAL A 103 5.97 -4.67 -17.17
C VAL A 103 6.83 -5.92 -17.28
N ASP A 104 8.11 -5.75 -17.60
CA ASP A 104 9.06 -6.85 -17.67
C ASP A 104 9.06 -7.67 -16.36
N ALA A 105 9.14 -9.00 -16.47
CA ALA A 105 9.10 -9.91 -15.33
C ALA A 105 10.28 -9.69 -14.35
N ASN A 106 11.38 -9.11 -14.82
CA ASN A 106 12.50 -8.71 -13.97
C ASN A 106 12.19 -7.48 -13.12
N LEU A 107 11.10 -6.76 -13.38
CA LEU A 107 10.65 -5.57 -12.65
C LEU A 107 9.43 -5.83 -11.76
N ALA A 108 8.53 -6.74 -12.14
CA ALA A 108 7.34 -7.09 -11.36
C ALA A 108 6.94 -8.56 -11.51
N SER A 109 6.30 -9.08 -10.46
CA SER A 109 5.69 -10.41 -10.40
C SER A 109 4.18 -10.38 -10.12
N ALA A 110 3.63 -9.20 -9.80
CA ALA A 110 2.20 -9.01 -9.58
C ALA A 110 1.39 -9.43 -10.82
N GLN A 111 0.27 -10.12 -10.60
CA GLN A 111 -0.53 -10.65 -11.70
C GLN A 111 -1.34 -9.54 -12.39
N PRO A 112 -1.68 -9.69 -13.68
CA PRO A 112 -2.59 -8.77 -14.34
C PRO A 112 -3.93 -8.65 -13.63
N ASN A 113 -4.57 -7.48 -13.74
CA ASN A 113 -5.84 -7.14 -13.10
C ASN A 113 -5.85 -7.24 -11.56
N GLN A 114 -4.67 -7.16 -10.95
CA GLN A 114 -4.52 -7.12 -9.51
C GLN A 114 -4.52 -5.67 -9.03
N SER A 115 -5.39 -5.35 -8.08
CA SER A 115 -5.39 -4.05 -7.42
C SER A 115 -4.60 -4.11 -6.12
N ILE A 116 -3.85 -3.04 -5.84
CA ILE A 116 -3.27 -2.76 -4.54
C ILE A 116 -4.00 -1.56 -3.96
N THR A 117 -4.56 -1.69 -2.76
CA THR A 117 -5.31 -0.62 -2.11
C THR A 117 -4.74 -0.31 -0.73
N TYR A 118 -4.31 0.93 -0.56
CA TYR A 118 -3.87 1.50 0.71
C TYR A 118 -5.02 2.20 1.39
N CYS A 119 -5.44 1.73 2.57
CA CYS A 119 -6.21 2.53 3.50
C CYS A 119 -5.24 3.18 4.48
N PHE A 120 -4.95 4.47 4.31
CA PHE A 120 -4.12 5.24 5.23
C PHE A 120 -4.88 5.49 6.53
N LEU A 121 -4.26 5.19 7.66
CA LEU A 121 -4.92 5.15 8.97
C LEU A 121 -4.45 6.29 9.87
N ASP A 122 -5.37 6.99 10.51
CA ASP A 122 -5.08 8.03 11.52
C ASP A 122 -5.29 7.53 12.97
N ASP A 123 -5.74 6.29 13.14
CA ASP A 123 -5.90 5.58 14.42
C ASP A 123 -5.02 4.30 14.47
N ASP A 124 -5.05 3.56 15.58
CA ASP A 124 -4.29 2.33 15.77
C ASP A 124 -4.60 1.28 14.67
N PRO A 125 -3.59 0.81 13.90
CA PRO A 125 -3.80 -0.13 12.79
C PRO A 125 -4.52 -1.42 13.16
N ILE A 126 -4.33 -1.95 14.37
CA ILE A 126 -4.99 -3.18 14.82
C ILE A 126 -6.45 -2.91 15.16
N ALA A 127 -6.73 -1.82 15.87
CA ALA A 127 -8.10 -1.40 16.15
C ALA A 127 -8.90 -1.13 14.85
N VAL A 128 -8.28 -0.45 13.87
CA VAL A 128 -8.94 -0.18 12.59
C VAL A 128 -9.12 -1.46 11.76
N ALA A 129 -8.20 -2.43 11.84
CA ALA A 129 -8.36 -3.73 11.19
C ALA A 129 -9.65 -4.46 11.67
N GLU A 130 -9.95 -4.41 12.96
CA GLU A 130 -11.20 -4.98 13.50
C GLU A 130 -12.43 -4.26 12.96
N ARG A 131 -12.39 -2.93 12.81
CA ARG A 131 -13.48 -2.13 12.23
C ARG A 131 -13.65 -2.37 10.73
N LEU A 132 -12.56 -2.63 10.00
CA LEU A 132 -12.57 -2.95 8.57
C LEU A 132 -13.12 -4.35 8.30
N ARG A 133 -12.93 -5.30 9.21
CA ARG A 133 -13.34 -6.71 9.04
C ARG A 133 -14.76 -6.91 8.52
N PRO A 134 -15.83 -6.34 9.11
CA PRO A 134 -17.20 -6.52 8.59
C PRO A 134 -17.39 -5.91 7.19
N VAL A 135 -16.70 -4.80 6.87
CA VAL A 135 -16.78 -4.15 5.56
C VAL A 135 -16.09 -4.99 4.49
N LEU A 136 -14.93 -5.56 4.82
CA LEU A 136 -14.18 -6.46 3.93
C LEU A 136 -14.92 -7.79 3.72
N ALA A 137 -15.52 -8.36 4.78
CA ALA A 137 -16.33 -9.56 4.67
C ALA A 137 -17.53 -9.36 3.72
N ALA A 138 -18.22 -8.22 3.82
CA ALA A 138 -19.31 -7.88 2.90
C ALA A 138 -18.80 -7.70 1.46
N ARG A 139 -17.68 -6.97 1.30
CA ARG A 139 -17.03 -6.73 0.01
C ARG A 139 -16.64 -8.04 -0.69
N TRP A 140 -16.05 -9.00 0.01
CA TRP A 140 -15.62 -10.27 -0.58
C TRP A 140 -16.74 -11.30 -0.73
N ALA A 141 -17.91 -11.05 -0.14
CA ALA A 141 -19.12 -11.82 -0.44
C ALA A 141 -19.72 -11.44 -1.81
N GLU A 142 -19.36 -10.27 -2.36
CA GLU A 142 -19.77 -9.87 -3.71
C GLU A 142 -19.07 -10.74 -4.77
N SER A 143 -19.82 -11.20 -5.78
CA SER A 143 -19.26 -12.02 -6.84
C SER A 143 -18.24 -11.22 -7.68
N GLY A 144 -17.05 -11.77 -7.90
CA GLY A 144 -16.06 -11.19 -8.80
C GLY A 144 -14.93 -10.42 -8.13
N ILE A 145 -14.86 -10.43 -6.78
CA ILE A 145 -13.71 -9.93 -6.02
C ILE A 145 -13.03 -11.12 -5.34
N GLU A 146 -11.78 -11.35 -5.68
CA GLU A 146 -10.93 -12.36 -5.04
C GLU A 146 -9.95 -11.66 -4.08
N ALA A 147 -10.02 -12.00 -2.80
CA ALA A 147 -9.09 -11.49 -1.79
C ALA A 147 -7.77 -12.28 -1.85
N LEU A 148 -6.65 -11.59 -2.11
CA LEU A 148 -5.32 -12.20 -2.17
C LEU A 148 -4.50 -11.89 -0.92
N PHE A 149 -4.71 -10.70 -0.34
CA PHE A 149 -4.05 -10.25 0.87
C PHE A 149 -4.81 -9.11 1.54
N ALA A 150 -4.79 -9.09 2.88
CA ALA A 150 -5.41 -8.05 3.69
C ALA A 150 -4.74 -8.00 5.07
N ALA A 151 -4.01 -6.92 5.37
CA ALA A 151 -3.36 -6.79 6.67
C ALA A 151 -3.09 -5.33 7.07
N PRO A 152 -3.10 -5.03 8.38
CA PRO A 152 -2.61 -3.76 8.90
C PRO A 152 -1.08 -3.76 9.00
N PHE A 153 -0.47 -2.61 8.69
CA PHE A 153 0.95 -2.33 8.88
C PHE A 153 1.12 -1.04 9.64
N PHE A 154 2.05 -1.02 10.58
CA PHE A 154 2.48 0.21 11.22
C PHE A 154 3.42 1.00 10.31
N ALA A 155 3.28 2.32 10.31
CA ALA A 155 4.25 3.18 9.64
C ALA A 155 5.52 3.25 10.49
N VAL A 156 6.69 3.07 9.86
CA VAL A 156 7.98 3.31 10.52
C VAL A 156 8.11 4.81 10.73
N VAL A 157 8.11 5.24 12.00
CA VAL A 157 8.31 6.65 12.37
C VAL A 157 9.75 6.82 12.84
N PRO A 158 10.62 7.57 12.11
CA PRO A 158 12.06 7.62 12.36
C PRO A 158 12.52 8.12 13.74
N TYR A 159 11.59 8.57 14.59
CA TYR A 159 11.88 9.06 15.94
C TYR A 159 11.08 8.32 17.02
N GLU A 160 10.16 7.41 16.66
CA GLU A 160 9.42 6.56 17.61
C GLU A 160 10.03 5.15 17.67
N TRP A 161 11.34 5.04 17.90
CA TRP A 161 12.05 3.75 17.92
C TRP A 161 11.54 2.80 19.00
N ASP A 162 11.12 3.34 20.15
CA ASP A 162 10.57 2.57 21.28
C ASP A 162 9.26 1.83 20.92
N ARG A 163 8.64 2.15 19.78
CA ARG A 163 7.35 1.60 19.37
C ARG A 163 7.46 0.30 18.57
N TYR A 164 8.63 -0.01 18.00
CA TYR A 164 8.79 -1.06 16.99
C TYR A 164 10.02 -1.97 17.16
N VAL A 165 10.68 -1.91 18.32
CA VAL A 165 11.79 -2.81 18.70
C VAL A 165 11.41 -3.52 20.01
N PRO A 166 11.70 -4.83 20.19
CA PRO A 166 11.47 -5.54 21.45
C PRO A 166 12.17 -4.92 22.67
#